data_AF-A0A523DBT5-F1
#
_entry.id   AF-A0A523DBT5-F1
#
_cell.length_a   1.000
_cell.length_b   1.000
_cell.length_c   1.000
_cell.angle_alpha   90.00
_cell.angle_beta   90.00
_cell.angle_gamma   90.00
#
_symmetry.space_group_name_H-M   'P 1'
#
loop_
_entity.id
_entity.type
_entity.pdbx_description
1 polymer ?
#
loop_
_entity_poly.entity_id
_entity_poly.type
_entity_poly.pdbx_seq_one_letter_code
_entity_poly.pdbx_strand_id
1 'polypeptide(L)'
;MKWKSILGSLGARVLGLVLLVAAGAKIAEPGAFAEQIRLEQLDFLFSVRTVTLIALALEVGLGTVLILGLRRLWVLFPTTLLVSFFLFLTGRNYWLVLNGLRDEDAACGCFGSLIQRTPGEAFWQDLFLLLVPLSLAYIGRQVSHRGFPWRRLLAAGFLVLGVTVYVGGNSDLHFVEMAAEIADESGEERFVKTDDYLLVLEGVDVPEAEIFHSQSVTFLVLSPQLPAAVVLKLRTTSVETIAGEMIFRGDDGSIILSSDAVFHPEGEFEVDGEGISFAVQGARLRLRNSP
;
A
#
# COMPACT_ATOMS: atom_id res chain seq x y z
N MET A 1 23.37 13.01 33.14
CA MET A 1 22.78 13.89 32.10
C MET A 1 23.36 13.69 30.69
N LYS A 2 24.69 13.48 30.50
CA LYS A 2 25.30 13.31 29.16
C LYS A 2 24.85 12.03 28.42
N TRP A 3 24.70 10.90 29.11
CA TRP A 3 24.35 9.62 28.49
C TRP A 3 22.98 9.62 27.78
N LYS A 4 21.95 10.26 28.37
CA LYS A 4 20.63 10.41 27.73
C LYS A 4 20.71 11.17 26.40
N SER A 5 21.57 12.19 26.30
CA SER A 5 21.73 12.97 25.07
C SER A 5 22.49 12.21 23.99
N ILE A 6 23.49 11.41 24.39
CA ILE A 6 24.24 10.50 23.51
C ILE A 6 23.29 9.44 22.96
N LEU A 7 22.51 8.80 23.84
CA LEU A 7 21.56 7.75 23.47
C LEU A 7 20.53 8.26 22.45
N GLY A 8 19.95 9.44 22.67
CA GLY A 8 19.03 9.99 21.67
C GLY A 8 19.70 10.49 20.40
N SER A 9 20.99 10.87 20.42
CA SER A 9 21.71 11.21 19.19
C SER A 9 22.03 9.98 18.36
N LEU A 10 22.31 8.86 19.04
CA LEU A 10 22.52 7.57 18.41
C LEU A 10 21.21 7.08 17.79
N GLY A 11 20.12 7.11 18.54
CA GLY A 11 18.78 6.74 18.05
C GLY A 11 18.38 7.52 16.79
N ALA A 12 18.56 8.85 16.79
CA ALA A 12 18.27 9.65 15.59
C ALA A 12 19.15 9.29 14.38
N ARG A 13 20.44 9.00 14.59
CA ARG A 13 21.32 8.60 13.49
C ARG A 13 20.97 7.22 12.94
N VAL A 14 20.63 6.28 13.81
CA VAL A 14 20.17 4.94 13.40
C VAL A 14 18.87 5.08 12.62
N LEU A 15 17.88 5.82 13.13
CA LEU A 15 16.63 6.07 12.41
C LEU A 15 16.89 6.72 11.04
N GLY A 16 17.73 7.75 11.01
CA GLY A 16 18.07 8.42 9.75
C GLY A 16 18.76 7.50 8.75
N LEU A 17 19.64 6.60 9.22
CA LEU A 17 20.27 5.60 8.37
C LEU A 17 19.24 4.61 7.82
N VAL A 18 18.33 4.11 8.65
CA VAL A 18 17.26 3.20 8.24
C VAL A 18 16.39 3.85 7.15
N LEU A 19 15.97 5.11 7.34
CA LEU A 19 15.20 5.85 6.34
C LEU A 19 15.97 6.03 5.02
N LEU A 20 17.28 6.31 5.06
CA LEU A 20 18.06 6.46 3.83
C LEU A 20 18.28 5.13 3.10
N VAL A 21 18.43 4.02 3.82
CA VAL A 21 18.53 2.68 3.22
C VAL A 21 17.20 2.29 2.58
N ALA A 22 16.07 2.51 3.27
CA ALA A 22 14.74 2.28 2.74
C ALA A 22 14.44 3.17 1.51
N ALA A 23 14.83 4.45 1.55
CA ALA A 23 14.75 5.33 0.38
C ALA A 23 15.61 4.83 -0.78
N GLY A 24 16.82 4.33 -0.51
CA GLY A 24 17.68 3.74 -1.53
C GLY A 24 17.03 2.57 -2.26
N ALA A 25 16.29 1.73 -1.54
CA ALA A 25 15.51 0.64 -2.12
C ALA A 25 14.39 1.16 -3.04
N LYS A 26 13.65 2.18 -2.60
CA LYS A 26 12.58 2.81 -3.39
C LYS A 26 13.11 3.55 -4.62
N ILE A 27 14.32 4.11 -4.54
CA ILE A 27 15.00 4.76 -5.68
C ILE A 27 15.42 3.73 -6.74
N ALA A 28 15.81 2.52 -6.32
CA ALA A 28 16.20 1.45 -7.23
C ALA A 28 15.01 0.96 -8.07
N GLU A 29 13.83 0.85 -7.46
CA GLU A 29 12.59 0.40 -8.12
C GLU A 29 11.43 1.37 -7.85
N PRO A 30 11.44 2.56 -8.47
CA PRO A 30 10.43 3.59 -8.20
C PRO A 30 9.05 3.20 -8.72
N GLY A 31 8.98 2.38 -9.78
CA GLY A 31 7.72 1.86 -10.31
C GLY A 31 7.00 0.93 -9.33
N ALA A 32 7.73 0.04 -8.65
CA ALA A 32 7.14 -0.86 -7.65
C ALA A 32 6.57 -0.09 -6.44
N PHE A 33 7.28 0.95 -5.99
CA PHE A 33 6.78 1.82 -4.92
C PHE A 33 5.58 2.66 -5.37
N ALA A 34 5.59 3.19 -6.60
CA ALA A 34 4.45 3.90 -7.17
C ALA A 34 3.22 3.00 -7.29
N GLU A 35 3.41 1.74 -7.70
CA GLU A 35 2.33 0.77 -7.77
C GLU A 35 1.79 0.45 -6.38
N GLN A 36 2.64 0.34 -5.36
CA GLN A 36 2.19 0.21 -3.97
C GLN A 36 1.33 1.40 -3.54
N ILE A 37 1.72 2.64 -3.88
CA ILE A 37 0.92 3.85 -3.58
C ILE A 37 -0.46 3.79 -4.26
N ARG A 38 -0.52 3.27 -5.49
CA ARG A 38 -1.77 3.08 -6.25
C ARG A 38 -2.65 1.97 -5.67
N LEU A 39 -2.08 0.81 -5.33
CA LEU A 39 -2.79 -0.29 -4.66
C LEU A 39 -3.34 0.13 -3.29
N GLU A 40 -2.59 0.96 -2.58
CA GLU A 40 -3.03 1.55 -1.31
C GLU A 40 -4.06 2.68 -1.51
N GLN A 41 -4.35 3.07 -2.76
CA GLN A 41 -5.31 4.10 -3.16
C GLN A 41 -5.02 5.47 -2.51
N LEU A 42 -3.74 5.82 -2.43
CA LEU A 42 -3.24 7.08 -1.87
C LEU A 42 -3.22 8.23 -2.88
N ASP A 43 -3.64 7.95 -4.11
CA ASP A 43 -3.77 8.85 -5.25
C ASP A 43 -5.05 9.71 -5.24
N PHE A 44 -5.87 9.60 -4.19
CA PHE A 44 -7.13 10.35 -4.06
C PHE A 44 -7.00 11.88 -4.06
N LEU A 45 -5.84 12.42 -3.66
CA LEU A 45 -5.58 13.87 -3.61
C LEU A 45 -4.61 14.36 -4.69
N PHE A 46 -3.70 13.50 -5.16
CA PHE A 46 -2.60 13.86 -6.06
C PHE A 46 -2.23 12.65 -6.92
N SER A 47 -1.64 12.88 -8.10
CA SER A 47 -1.19 11.77 -8.96
C SER A 47 -0.23 10.83 -8.22
N VAL A 48 -0.27 9.53 -8.56
CA VAL A 48 0.59 8.47 -8.00
C VAL A 48 2.06 8.90 -7.99
N ARG A 49 2.51 9.51 -9.09
CA ARG A 49 3.87 10.05 -9.23
C ARG A 49 4.17 11.15 -8.22
N THR A 50 3.24 12.09 -8.06
CA THR A 50 3.41 13.22 -7.13
C THR A 50 3.54 12.70 -5.70
N VAL A 51 2.66 11.79 -5.29
CA VAL A 51 2.72 11.16 -3.96
C VAL A 51 4.02 10.40 -3.76
N THR A 52 4.46 9.64 -4.77
CA THR A 52 5.73 8.89 -4.76
C THR A 52 6.93 9.82 -4.55
N LEU A 53 7.02 10.90 -5.32
CA LEU A 53 8.12 11.86 -5.22
C LEU A 53 8.12 12.61 -3.88
N ILE A 54 6.94 12.97 -3.36
CA ILE A 54 6.80 13.63 -2.05
C ILE A 54 7.22 12.69 -0.93
N ALA A 55 6.73 11.46 -0.91
CA ALA A 55 7.07 10.47 0.11
C ALA A 55 8.58 10.22 0.14
N LEU A 56 9.19 10.06 -1.03
CA LEU A 56 10.63 9.86 -1.16
C LEU A 56 11.43 11.10 -0.74
N ALA A 57 10.99 12.30 -1.12
CA ALA A 57 11.62 13.55 -0.72
C ALA A 57 11.59 13.75 0.80
N LEU A 58 10.47 13.41 1.44
CA LEU A 58 10.33 13.44 2.90
C LEU A 58 11.25 12.42 3.58
N GLU A 59 11.28 11.18 3.10
CA GLU A 59 12.12 10.11 3.64
C GLU A 59 13.61 10.46 3.58
N VAL A 60 14.06 10.89 2.41
CA VAL A 60 15.45 11.29 2.16
C VAL A 60 15.83 12.55 2.94
N GLY A 61 14.96 13.56 2.94
CA GLY A 61 15.20 14.82 3.62
C GLY A 61 15.27 14.65 5.14
N LEU A 62 14.28 13.99 5.74
CA LEU A 62 14.24 13.74 7.18
C LEU A 62 15.36 12.79 7.61
N GLY A 63 15.63 11.73 6.85
CA GLY A 63 16.73 10.80 7.08
C GLY A 63 18.08 11.52 7.13
N THR A 64 18.35 12.37 6.14
CA THR A 64 19.59 13.16 6.08
C THR A 64 19.72 14.12 7.26
N VAL A 65 18.64 14.85 7.57
CA VAL A 65 18.64 15.83 8.67
C VAL A 65 18.86 15.16 10.04
N LEU A 66 18.34 13.95 10.24
CA LEU A 66 18.54 13.15 11.44
C LEU A 66 19.98 12.63 11.56
N ILE A 67 20.60 12.15 10.48
CA ILE A 67 22.02 11.74 10.45
C ILE A 67 22.94 12.92 10.80
N LEU A 68 22.64 14.10 10.25
CA LEU A 68 23.33 15.34 10.59
C LEU A 68 23.09 15.80 12.04
N GLY A 69 22.31 15.05 12.82
CA GLY A 69 22.11 15.20 14.26
C GLY A 69 21.09 16.28 14.62
N LEU A 70 20.21 16.67 13.71
CA LEU A 70 19.21 17.69 13.95
C LEU A 70 17.92 17.10 14.55
N ARG A 71 17.82 17.17 15.89
CA ARG A 71 16.72 16.54 16.66
C ARG A 71 15.68 17.55 17.16
N ARG A 72 15.34 18.55 16.34
CA ARG A 72 14.34 19.59 16.71
C ARG A 72 12.92 19.02 16.62
N LEU A 73 11.95 19.57 17.37
CA LEU A 73 10.57 19.05 17.35
C LEU A 73 9.96 19.12 15.96
N TRP A 74 10.20 20.21 15.23
CA TRP A 74 9.72 20.35 13.86
C TRP A 74 10.38 19.39 12.85
N VAL A 75 11.44 18.66 13.25
CA VAL A 75 12.00 17.54 12.46
C VAL A 75 11.42 16.22 12.95
N LEU A 76 11.40 16.00 14.27
CA LEU A 76 10.90 14.73 14.84
C LEU A 76 9.40 14.54 14.62
N PHE A 77 8.61 15.61 14.63
CA PHE A 77 7.17 15.55 14.39
C PHE A 77 6.85 15.03 12.98
N PRO A 78 7.34 15.63 11.87
CA PRO A 78 7.12 15.05 10.54
C PRO A 78 7.82 13.69 10.37
N THR A 79 8.95 13.44 11.03
CA THR A 79 9.57 12.10 11.04
C THR A 79 8.63 11.07 11.65
N THR A 80 7.97 11.40 12.77
CA THR A 80 7.01 10.51 13.43
C THR A 80 5.81 10.29 12.54
N LEU A 81 5.29 11.33 11.89
CA LEU A 81 4.18 11.20 10.94
C LEU A 81 4.54 10.27 9.78
N LEU A 82 5.73 10.44 9.19
CA LEU A 82 6.22 9.61 8.10
C LEU A 82 6.42 8.14 8.52
N VAL A 83 7.02 7.91 9.70
CA VAL A 83 7.20 6.56 10.24
C VAL A 83 5.85 5.91 10.51
N SER A 84 4.92 6.61 11.15
CA SER A 84 3.57 6.09 11.40
C SER A 84 2.84 5.78 10.08
N PHE A 85 3.02 6.61 9.07
CA PHE A 85 2.46 6.37 7.74
C PHE A 85 3.02 5.11 7.08
N PHE A 86 4.35 4.91 7.07
CA PHE A 86 4.93 3.68 6.53
C PHE A 86 4.52 2.42 7.31
N LEU A 87 4.48 2.51 8.64
CA LEU A 87 3.98 1.40 9.47
C LEU A 87 2.51 1.10 9.22
N PHE A 88 1.70 2.12 8.92
CA PHE A 88 0.31 1.94 8.51
C PHE A 88 0.22 1.20 7.18
N LEU A 89 1.00 1.58 6.16
CA LEU A 89 1.00 0.87 4.87
C LEU A 89 1.47 -0.58 5.00
N THR A 90 2.59 -0.83 5.68
CA THR A 90 3.07 -2.21 5.91
C THR A 90 2.06 -3.02 6.73
N GLY A 91 1.43 -2.39 7.73
CA GLY A 91 0.43 -3.04 8.58
C GLY A 91 -0.89 -3.34 7.85
N ARG A 92 -1.36 -2.43 7.00
CA ARG A 92 -2.54 -2.65 6.15
C ARG A 92 -2.28 -3.76 5.13
N ASN A 93 -1.11 -3.77 4.51
CA ASN A 93 -0.71 -4.86 3.63
C ASN A 93 -0.71 -6.21 4.37
N TYR A 94 -0.10 -6.28 5.55
CA TYR A 94 -0.12 -7.49 6.38
C TYR A 94 -1.54 -7.92 6.75
N TRP A 95 -2.42 -6.97 7.09
CA TRP A 95 -3.82 -7.26 7.38
C TRP A 95 -4.57 -7.83 6.17
N LEU A 96 -4.36 -7.26 4.97
CA LEU A 96 -5.00 -7.75 3.75
C LEU A 96 -4.57 -9.20 3.45
N VAL A 97 -3.27 -9.49 3.55
CA VAL A 97 -2.73 -10.84 3.33
C VAL A 97 -3.28 -11.84 4.36
N LEU A 98 -3.36 -11.47 5.64
CA LEU A 98 -3.93 -12.35 6.67
C LEU A 98 -5.40 -12.71 6.43
N ASN A 99 -6.16 -11.83 5.77
CA ASN A 99 -7.54 -12.09 5.41
C ASN A 99 -7.68 -12.76 4.02
N GLY A 100 -6.57 -13.15 3.41
CA GLY A 100 -6.49 -13.75 2.07
C GLY A 100 -6.66 -12.75 0.91
N LEU A 101 -6.86 -11.47 1.20
CA LEU A 101 -7.35 -10.46 0.25
C LEU A 101 -6.27 -9.94 -0.70
N ARG A 102 -5.04 -10.46 -0.58
CA ARG A 102 -3.87 -10.02 -1.33
C ARG A 102 -2.81 -11.11 -1.33
N ASP A 103 -2.21 -11.33 -2.50
CA ASP A 103 -1.20 -12.36 -2.73
C ASP A 103 0.01 -12.20 -1.79
N GLU A 104 0.52 -13.32 -1.27
CA GLU A 104 1.69 -13.35 -0.39
C GLU A 104 2.96 -12.80 -1.08
N ASP A 105 3.03 -12.94 -2.40
CA ASP A 105 4.16 -12.53 -3.24
C ASP A 105 4.19 -11.02 -3.53
N ALA A 106 3.08 -10.30 -3.32
CA ALA A 106 2.97 -8.85 -3.54
C ALA A 106 3.41 -8.02 -2.31
N ALA A 107 4.00 -8.65 -1.30
CA ALA A 107 4.35 -8.03 -0.03
C ALA A 107 5.81 -7.55 0.01
N CYS A 108 6.06 -6.37 -0.53
CA CYS A 108 7.30 -5.62 -0.28
C CYS A 108 7.08 -4.63 0.89
N GLY A 109 7.87 -4.79 1.96
CA GLY A 109 7.89 -3.84 3.09
C GLY A 109 8.53 -2.50 2.71
N CYS A 110 8.89 -1.68 3.70
CA CYS A 110 9.52 -0.36 3.47
C CYS A 110 10.85 -0.44 2.66
N PHE A 111 11.45 -1.62 2.58
CA PHE A 111 12.69 -1.94 1.85
C PHE A 111 12.50 -2.47 0.43
N GLY A 112 11.28 -2.47 -0.11
CA GLY A 112 11.02 -2.87 -1.49
C GLY A 112 11.38 -4.34 -1.78
N SER A 113 11.73 -4.62 -3.03
CA SER A 113 12.17 -5.91 -3.58
C SER A 113 13.57 -6.36 -3.10
N LEU A 114 14.36 -5.47 -2.48
CA LEU A 114 15.74 -5.76 -2.08
C LEU A 114 15.84 -6.93 -1.09
N ILE A 115 14.75 -7.20 -0.36
CA ILE A 115 14.66 -8.34 0.54
C ILE A 115 13.24 -8.90 0.42
N GLN A 116 13.08 -10.02 -0.30
CA GLN A 116 11.85 -10.80 -0.27
C GLN A 116 11.62 -11.29 1.16
N ARG A 117 10.57 -10.78 1.81
CA ARG A 117 10.16 -11.13 3.17
C ARG A 117 8.69 -11.45 3.14
N THR A 118 8.26 -12.39 3.99
CA THR A 118 6.84 -12.57 4.23
C THR A 118 6.26 -11.28 4.82
N PRO A 119 5.00 -10.93 4.51
CA PRO A 119 4.40 -9.68 4.97
C PRO A 119 4.43 -9.52 6.50
N GLY A 120 4.32 -10.62 7.26
CA GLY A 120 4.46 -10.62 8.71
C GLY A 120 5.88 -10.34 9.20
N GLU A 121 6.90 -10.90 8.54
CA GLU A 121 8.30 -10.59 8.85
C GLU A 121 8.62 -9.12 8.57
N ALA A 122 8.15 -8.60 7.43
CA ALA A 122 8.34 -7.21 7.04
C ALA A 122 7.71 -6.24 8.05
N PHE A 123 6.47 -6.51 8.49
CA PHE A 123 5.78 -5.68 9.47
C PHE A 123 6.52 -5.59 10.81
N TRP A 124 6.95 -6.74 11.37
CA TRP A 124 7.71 -6.73 12.62
C TRP A 124 9.10 -6.12 12.48
N GLN A 125 9.80 -6.36 11.38
CA GLN A 125 11.09 -5.72 11.14
C GLN A 125 10.92 -4.20 11.03
N ASP A 126 9.97 -3.70 10.26
CA ASP A 126 9.70 -2.26 10.12
C ASP A 126 9.29 -1.65 11.46
N LEU A 127 8.45 -2.34 12.25
CA LEU A 127 8.04 -1.88 13.57
C LEU A 127 9.25 -1.67 14.49
N PHE A 128 10.14 -2.66 14.59
CA PHE A 128 11.32 -2.56 15.45
C PHE A 128 12.36 -1.57 14.90
N LEU A 129 12.64 -1.61 13.59
CA LEU A 129 13.66 -0.78 12.94
C LEU A 129 13.27 0.70 12.91
N LEU A 130 11.97 1.03 12.96
CA LEU A 130 11.51 2.42 12.97
C LEU A 130 11.14 2.90 14.38
N LEU A 131 10.32 2.17 15.15
CA LEU A 131 9.84 2.67 16.46
C LEU A 131 10.92 2.71 17.53
N VAL A 132 11.83 1.72 17.57
CA VAL A 132 12.88 1.68 18.60
C VAL A 132 13.80 2.91 18.47
N PRO A 133 14.44 3.17 17.32
CA PRO A 133 15.32 4.33 17.21
C PRO A 133 14.55 5.65 17.23
N LEU A 134 13.29 5.69 16.79
CA LEU A 134 12.41 6.86 16.96
C LEU A 134 12.19 7.19 18.45
N SER A 135 11.79 6.20 19.25
CA SER A 135 11.59 6.39 20.69
C SER A 135 12.86 6.87 21.38
N LEU A 136 14.03 6.32 21.00
CA LEU A 136 15.33 6.78 21.49
C LEU A 136 15.63 8.22 21.05
N ALA A 137 15.28 8.62 19.82
CA ALA A 137 15.51 9.96 19.30
C ALA A 137 14.81 11.06 20.15
N TYR A 138 13.70 10.73 20.81
CA TYR A 138 13.00 11.60 21.76
C TYR A 138 13.70 11.73 23.13
N ILE A 139 14.62 10.83 23.49
CA ILE A 139 15.31 10.84 24.79
C ILE A 139 16.44 11.87 24.81
N GLY A 140 16.57 12.57 25.96
CA GLY A 140 17.70 13.46 26.22
C GLY A 140 17.78 14.64 25.25
N ARG A 141 16.62 15.05 24.71
CA ARG A 141 16.45 16.24 23.88
C ARG A 141 16.98 17.45 24.62
N GLN A 142 17.96 18.11 24.02
CA GLN A 142 18.41 19.42 24.47
C GLN A 142 17.63 20.46 23.67
N VAL A 143 16.91 21.35 24.36
CA VAL A 143 16.31 22.54 23.74
C VAL A 143 17.45 23.46 23.34
N SER A 144 18.01 23.22 22.16
CA SER A 144 19.15 23.99 21.68
C SER A 144 18.66 25.32 21.13
N HIS A 145 18.94 26.41 21.86
CA HIS A 145 18.78 27.80 21.41
C HIS A 145 19.83 28.22 20.36
N ARG A 146 20.70 27.32 19.89
CA ARG A 146 21.65 27.63 18.81
C ARG A 146 20.88 27.98 17.54
N GLY A 147 21.39 28.97 16.80
CA GLY A 147 20.78 29.55 15.61
C GLY A 147 20.30 28.56 14.55
N PHE A 148 19.60 29.07 13.55
CA PHE A 148 19.01 28.27 12.48
C PHE A 148 20.09 27.45 11.72
N PRO A 149 19.95 26.12 11.61
CA PRO A 149 20.99 25.21 11.11
C PRO A 149 21.00 25.15 9.57
N TRP A 150 21.06 26.32 8.93
CA TRP A 150 20.85 26.47 7.48
C TRP A 150 21.76 25.59 6.63
N ARG A 151 23.05 25.43 6.99
CA ARG A 151 23.99 24.56 6.25
C ARG A 151 23.54 23.11 6.17
N ARG A 152 22.96 22.57 7.25
CA ARG A 152 22.47 21.18 7.28
C ARG A 152 21.21 21.02 6.44
N LEU A 153 20.36 22.04 6.45
CA LEU A 153 19.13 22.06 5.65
C LEU A 153 19.42 22.26 4.16
N LEU A 154 20.42 23.06 3.81
CA LEU A 154 20.88 23.17 2.42
C LEU A 154 21.45 21.85 1.91
N ALA A 155 22.27 21.15 2.71
CA ALA A 155 22.79 19.85 2.33
C ALA A 155 21.66 18.83 2.11
N ALA A 156 20.68 18.78 3.02
CA ALA A 156 19.51 17.93 2.84
C ALA A 156 18.67 18.34 1.63
N GLY A 157 18.43 19.64 1.42
CA GLY A 157 17.65 20.16 0.30
C GLY A 157 18.30 19.86 -1.06
N PHE A 158 19.63 19.98 -1.17
CA PHE A 158 20.35 19.62 -2.39
C PHE A 158 20.26 18.12 -2.70
N LEU A 159 20.39 17.28 -1.67
CA LEU A 159 20.30 15.84 -1.83
C LEU A 159 18.87 15.39 -2.20
N VAL A 160 17.85 15.98 -1.57
CA VAL A 160 16.45 15.77 -1.94
C VAL A 160 16.20 16.19 -3.38
N LEU A 161 16.62 17.40 -3.78
CA LEU A 161 16.46 17.87 -5.16
C LEU A 161 17.11 16.92 -6.17
N GLY A 162 18.34 16.46 -5.89
CA GLY A 162 19.03 15.51 -6.76
C GLY A 162 18.27 14.19 -6.90
N VAL A 163 17.75 13.64 -5.80
CA VAL A 163 16.95 12.40 -5.82
C VAL A 163 15.62 12.60 -6.55
N THR A 164 14.90 13.69 -6.29
CA THR A 164 13.61 13.97 -6.94
C THR A 164 13.78 14.16 -8.45
N VAL A 165 14.84 14.83 -8.90
CA VAL A 165 15.14 14.97 -10.33
C VAL A 165 15.52 13.63 -10.95
N TYR A 166 16.33 12.83 -10.26
CA TYR A 166 16.75 11.51 -10.73
C TYR A 166 15.57 10.55 -10.89
N VAL A 167 14.75 10.39 -9.84
CA VAL A 167 13.58 9.50 -9.86
C VAL A 167 12.47 10.07 -10.75
N GLY A 168 12.29 11.39 -10.76
CA GLY A 168 11.30 12.04 -11.62
C GLY A 168 11.57 11.86 -13.11
N GLY A 169 12.82 11.63 -13.52
CA GLY A 169 13.19 11.31 -14.90
C GLY A 169 13.12 9.83 -15.25
N ASN A 170 12.75 8.95 -14.31
CA ASN A 170 12.69 7.51 -14.54
C ASN A 170 11.44 7.14 -15.37
N SER A 171 11.63 6.33 -16.41
CA SER A 171 10.56 5.89 -17.32
C SER A 171 9.51 5.01 -16.65
N ASP A 172 9.91 4.17 -15.68
CA ASP A 172 8.99 3.24 -15.02
C ASP A 172 7.91 3.99 -14.24
N LEU A 173 8.27 5.11 -13.63
CA LEU A 173 7.34 5.99 -12.94
C LEU A 173 6.35 6.66 -13.91
N HIS A 174 6.80 6.99 -15.13
CA HIS A 174 5.94 7.50 -16.19
C HIS A 174 4.96 6.43 -16.69
N PHE A 175 5.39 5.18 -16.85
CA PHE A 175 4.52 4.09 -17.26
C PHE A 175 3.40 3.83 -16.24
N VAL A 176 3.72 3.84 -14.94
CA VAL A 176 2.70 3.68 -13.88
C VAL A 176 1.71 4.84 -13.86
N GLU A 177 2.18 6.09 -14.05
CA GLU A 177 1.30 7.26 -14.15
C GLU A 177 0.35 7.16 -15.34
N MET A 178 0.87 6.77 -16.52
CA MET A 178 0.03 6.54 -17.71
C MET A 178 -0.95 5.39 -17.51
N ALA A 179 -0.53 4.28 -16.89
CA ALA A 179 -1.40 3.15 -16.60
C ALA A 179 -2.53 3.55 -15.64
N ALA A 180 -2.23 4.37 -14.63
CA ALA A 180 -3.22 4.90 -13.71
C ALA A 180 -4.21 5.85 -14.42
N GLU A 181 -3.72 6.74 -15.28
CA GLU A 181 -4.55 7.67 -16.05
C GLU A 181 -5.46 6.95 -17.06
N ILE A 182 -4.93 5.94 -17.76
CA ILE A 182 -5.73 5.11 -18.67
C ILE A 182 -6.80 4.32 -17.90
N ALA A 183 -6.47 3.77 -16.73
CA ALA A 183 -7.44 3.06 -15.90
C ALA A 183 -8.57 3.97 -15.41
N ASP A 184 -8.25 5.22 -15.06
CA ASP A 184 -9.23 6.21 -14.59
C ASP A 184 -10.10 6.74 -15.75
N GLU A 185 -9.51 7.01 -16.93
CA GLU A 185 -10.25 7.47 -18.11
C GLU A 185 -11.13 6.39 -18.75
N SER A 186 -10.69 5.14 -18.73
CA SER A 186 -11.44 4.03 -19.31
C SER A 186 -12.61 3.59 -18.43
N GLY A 187 -12.55 3.82 -17.11
CA GLY A 187 -13.50 3.22 -16.16
C GLY A 187 -13.49 1.68 -16.19
N GLU A 188 -12.52 1.09 -16.88
CA GLU A 188 -12.41 -0.35 -17.13
C GLU A 188 -11.55 -0.95 -16.03
N GLU A 189 -12.22 -1.41 -14.97
CA GLU A 189 -11.57 -2.12 -13.88
C GLU A 189 -11.15 -3.51 -14.37
N ARG A 190 -9.84 -3.79 -14.36
CA ARG A 190 -9.27 -5.08 -14.78
C ARG A 190 -9.20 -6.04 -13.59
N PHE A 191 -9.77 -7.21 -13.79
CA PHE A 191 -9.86 -8.30 -12.84
C PHE A 191 -8.97 -9.46 -13.28
N VAL A 192 -8.12 -9.95 -12.38
CA VAL A 192 -7.24 -11.10 -12.61
C VAL A 192 -7.80 -12.29 -11.84
N LYS A 193 -7.80 -13.48 -12.46
CA LYS A 193 -8.33 -14.69 -11.83
C LYS A 193 -7.50 -15.07 -10.61
N THR A 194 -8.15 -15.46 -9.52
CA THR A 194 -7.53 -16.02 -8.31
C THR A 194 -8.16 -17.39 -8.00
N ASP A 195 -7.33 -18.33 -7.57
CA ASP A 195 -7.76 -19.66 -7.10
C ASP A 195 -7.67 -19.77 -5.56
N ASP A 196 -7.41 -18.65 -4.86
CA ASP A 196 -7.24 -18.58 -3.41
C ASP A 196 -8.56 -18.69 -2.65
N TYR A 197 -9.67 -18.65 -3.38
CA TYR A 197 -11.01 -18.65 -2.83
C TYR A 197 -11.88 -19.70 -3.48
N LEU A 198 -12.81 -20.25 -2.70
CA LEU A 198 -13.88 -21.12 -3.15
C LEU A 198 -15.21 -20.47 -2.83
N LEU A 199 -16.11 -20.46 -3.82
CA LEU A 199 -17.48 -20.03 -3.60
C LEU A 199 -18.27 -21.17 -2.94
N VAL A 200 -18.94 -20.85 -1.85
CA VAL A 200 -19.87 -21.73 -1.16
C VAL A 200 -21.26 -21.11 -1.27
N LEU A 201 -22.22 -21.85 -1.83
CA LEU A 201 -23.61 -21.42 -1.99
C LEU A 201 -24.51 -22.30 -1.13
N GLU A 202 -25.23 -21.70 -0.18
CA GLU A 202 -26.10 -22.41 0.77
C GLU A 202 -25.37 -23.57 1.51
N GLY A 203 -24.08 -23.39 1.78
CA GLY A 203 -23.24 -24.40 2.46
C GLY A 203 -22.68 -25.50 1.54
N VAL A 204 -22.88 -25.40 0.22
CA VAL A 204 -22.34 -26.34 -0.77
C VAL A 204 -21.24 -25.66 -1.60
N ASP A 205 -20.08 -26.30 -1.72
CA ASP A 205 -18.96 -25.80 -2.52
C ASP A 205 -19.34 -25.78 -4.01
N VAL A 206 -19.03 -24.67 -4.69
CA VAL A 206 -19.29 -24.45 -6.12
C VAL A 206 -17.95 -24.38 -6.85
N PRO A 207 -17.37 -25.52 -7.25
CA PRO A 207 -16.03 -25.58 -7.87
C PRO A 207 -15.99 -24.98 -9.28
N GLU A 208 -17.15 -24.80 -9.90
CA GLU A 208 -17.31 -24.19 -11.23
C GLU A 208 -17.29 -22.66 -11.18
N ALA A 209 -17.27 -22.06 -9.98
CA ALA A 209 -17.18 -20.62 -9.82
C ALA A 209 -15.77 -20.13 -10.15
N GLU A 210 -15.68 -19.07 -10.96
CA GLU A 210 -14.44 -18.37 -11.24
C GLU A 210 -14.43 -17.08 -10.42
N ILE A 211 -13.39 -16.89 -9.62
CA ILE A 211 -13.23 -15.72 -8.77
C ILE A 211 -12.09 -14.89 -9.32
N PHE A 212 -12.31 -13.60 -9.43
CA PHE A 212 -11.33 -12.65 -9.90
C PHE A 212 -11.19 -11.54 -8.88
N HIS A 213 -9.98 -11.00 -8.76
CA HIS A 213 -9.71 -9.83 -7.93
C HIS A 213 -9.22 -8.69 -8.81
N SER A 214 -9.64 -7.47 -8.49
CA SER A 214 -9.13 -6.23 -9.07
C SER A 214 -8.12 -5.59 -8.13
N GLN A 215 -7.17 -4.86 -8.71
CA GLN A 215 -6.16 -4.07 -8.02
C GLN A 215 -6.73 -3.04 -7.02
N SER A 216 -8.02 -2.70 -7.14
CA SER A 216 -8.74 -1.84 -6.18
C SER A 216 -9.33 -2.58 -4.97
N VAL A 217 -8.99 -3.86 -4.79
CA VAL A 217 -9.56 -4.74 -3.75
C VAL A 217 -11.06 -4.96 -3.97
N THR A 218 -11.44 -5.21 -5.22
CA THR A 218 -12.79 -5.59 -5.61
C THR A 218 -12.79 -7.06 -6.06
N PHE A 219 -13.67 -7.90 -5.53
CA PHE A 219 -13.83 -9.27 -6.05
C PHE A 219 -14.96 -9.31 -7.07
N LEU A 220 -14.73 -10.04 -8.15
CA LEU A 220 -15.75 -10.42 -9.11
C LEU A 220 -15.93 -11.94 -9.04
N VAL A 221 -17.13 -12.37 -8.71
CA VAL A 221 -17.51 -13.77 -8.63
C VAL A 221 -18.39 -14.10 -9.81
N LEU A 222 -17.92 -14.99 -10.68
CA LEU A 222 -18.68 -15.58 -11.76
C LEU A 222 -19.06 -17.01 -11.37
N SER A 223 -20.33 -17.34 -11.42
CA SER A 223 -20.80 -18.70 -11.22
C SER A 223 -21.92 -19.01 -12.19
N PRO A 224 -21.92 -20.19 -12.85
CA PRO A 224 -23.03 -20.61 -13.69
C PRO A 224 -24.33 -20.82 -12.89
N GLN A 225 -24.22 -20.93 -11.55
CA GLN A 225 -25.37 -21.06 -10.65
C GLN A 225 -26.00 -19.71 -10.28
N LEU A 226 -25.36 -18.59 -10.66
CA LEU A 226 -25.86 -17.24 -10.41
C LEU A 226 -26.29 -16.58 -11.72
N PRO A 227 -27.43 -15.87 -11.73
CA PRO A 227 -27.94 -15.22 -12.94
C PRO A 227 -27.17 -13.94 -13.31
N ALA A 228 -26.42 -13.38 -12.36
CA ALA A 228 -25.60 -12.18 -12.54
C ALA A 228 -24.24 -12.39 -11.87
N ALA A 229 -23.23 -11.65 -12.33
CA ALA A 229 -21.93 -11.65 -11.69
C ALA A 229 -22.01 -10.81 -10.41
N VAL A 230 -21.36 -11.28 -9.35
CA VAL A 230 -21.35 -10.59 -8.06
C VAL A 230 -20.06 -9.82 -7.91
N VAL A 231 -20.17 -8.56 -7.53
CA VAL A 231 -19.07 -7.63 -7.29
C VAL A 231 -19.04 -7.28 -5.81
N LEU A 232 -17.96 -7.61 -5.13
CA LEU A 232 -17.73 -7.28 -3.72
C LEU A 232 -16.74 -6.13 -3.64
N LYS A 233 -17.21 -4.96 -3.19
CA LYS A 233 -16.37 -3.76 -3.03
C LYS A 233 -15.91 -3.66 -1.57
N LEU A 234 -14.64 -3.98 -1.32
CA LEU A 234 -14.17 -4.05 0.07
C LEU A 234 -14.14 -2.71 0.81
N ARG A 235 -13.99 -1.62 0.06
CA ARG A 235 -13.95 -0.26 0.61
C ARG A 235 -15.27 0.16 1.25
N THR A 236 -16.39 -0.21 0.62
CA THR A 236 -17.75 0.19 1.00
C THR A 236 -18.51 -0.92 1.71
N THR A 237 -17.85 -2.06 1.94
CA THR A 237 -18.48 -3.30 2.42
C THR A 237 -19.73 -3.69 1.62
N SER A 238 -19.83 -3.26 0.36
CA SER A 238 -21.02 -3.42 -0.47
C SER A 238 -20.93 -4.63 -1.39
N VAL A 239 -22.09 -5.25 -1.58
CA VAL A 239 -22.35 -6.35 -2.49
C VAL A 239 -23.22 -5.80 -3.61
N GLU A 240 -22.72 -5.89 -4.84
CA GLU A 240 -23.41 -5.41 -6.03
C GLU A 240 -23.46 -6.52 -7.07
N THR A 241 -24.43 -6.48 -7.98
CA THR A 241 -24.48 -7.39 -9.13
C THR A 241 -24.40 -6.61 -10.43
N ILE A 242 -23.82 -7.26 -11.43
CA ILE A 242 -23.67 -6.75 -12.78
C ILE A 242 -24.11 -7.81 -13.79
N ALA A 243 -24.77 -7.37 -14.85
CA ALA A 243 -25.15 -8.24 -15.95
C ALA A 243 -23.92 -8.81 -16.67
N GLY A 244 -23.93 -10.11 -16.98
CA GLY A 244 -22.80 -10.79 -17.61
C GLY A 244 -22.42 -10.25 -18.99
N GLU A 245 -23.31 -9.53 -19.66
CA GLU A 245 -23.08 -8.87 -20.95
C GLU A 245 -22.12 -7.66 -20.86
N MET A 246 -21.91 -7.14 -19.65
CA MET A 246 -21.01 -6.02 -19.38
C MET A 246 -19.59 -6.50 -19.00
N ILE A 247 -19.32 -7.80 -19.18
CA ILE A 247 -18.09 -8.48 -18.77
C ILE A 247 -17.35 -8.95 -20.01
N PHE A 248 -16.17 -8.38 -20.25
CA PHE A 248 -15.33 -8.75 -21.38
C PHE A 248 -14.14 -9.57 -20.89
N ARG A 249 -13.93 -10.75 -21.49
CA ARG A 249 -12.73 -11.55 -21.24
C ARG A 249 -11.62 -11.13 -22.19
N GLY A 250 -10.48 -10.73 -21.64
CA GLY A 250 -9.27 -10.42 -22.40
C GLY A 250 -8.54 -11.69 -22.85
N ASP A 251 -7.64 -11.54 -23.84
CA ASP A 251 -6.87 -12.65 -24.44
C ASP A 251 -5.94 -13.37 -23.44
N ASP A 252 -5.62 -12.73 -22.32
CA ASP A 252 -4.80 -13.25 -21.23
C ASP A 252 -5.61 -13.92 -20.11
N GLY A 253 -6.94 -14.02 -20.27
CA GLY A 253 -7.84 -14.59 -19.26
C GLY A 253 -8.25 -13.60 -18.17
N SER A 254 -7.81 -12.34 -18.23
CA SER A 254 -8.34 -11.29 -17.37
C SER A 254 -9.76 -10.89 -17.76
N ILE A 255 -10.49 -10.29 -16.83
CA ILE A 255 -11.81 -9.72 -17.06
C ILE A 255 -11.73 -8.20 -17.02
N ILE A 256 -12.45 -7.55 -17.92
CA ILE A 256 -12.64 -6.11 -17.95
C ILE A 256 -14.13 -5.84 -17.86
N LEU A 257 -14.53 -5.00 -16.91
CA LEU A 257 -15.90 -4.52 -16.81
C LEU A 257 -16.08 -3.29 -17.69
N SER A 258 -17.19 -3.21 -18.42
CA SER A 258 -17.53 -2.05 -19.24
C SER A 258 -17.70 -0.78 -18.39
N SER A 259 -17.28 0.37 -18.92
CA SER A 259 -17.54 1.69 -18.32
C SER A 259 -19.03 2.01 -18.13
N ASP A 260 -19.89 1.43 -18.97
CA ASP A 260 -21.34 1.65 -18.94
C ASP A 260 -22.07 0.66 -18.02
N ALA A 261 -21.30 -0.15 -17.28
CA ALA A 261 -21.81 -1.14 -16.35
C ALA A 261 -22.75 -0.53 -15.31
N VAL A 262 -23.98 -1.02 -15.27
CA VAL A 262 -24.94 -0.68 -14.22
C VAL A 262 -24.80 -1.68 -13.08
N PHE A 263 -24.38 -1.19 -11.92
CA PHE A 263 -24.28 -1.97 -10.70
C PHE A 263 -25.59 -1.92 -9.93
N HIS A 264 -26.10 -3.10 -9.54
CA HIS A 264 -27.31 -3.25 -8.74
C HIS A 264 -26.93 -3.63 -7.30
N PRO A 265 -27.17 -2.77 -6.30
CA PRO A 265 -26.83 -3.08 -4.91
C PRO A 265 -27.73 -4.17 -4.35
N GLU A 266 -27.12 -5.20 -3.76
CA GLU A 266 -27.77 -6.35 -3.13
C GLU A 266 -27.68 -6.30 -1.60
N GLY A 267 -26.69 -5.59 -1.05
CA GLY A 267 -26.54 -5.41 0.39
C GLY A 267 -25.09 -5.17 0.82
N GLU A 268 -24.78 -5.61 2.04
CA GLU A 268 -23.44 -5.59 2.61
C GLU A 268 -22.95 -7.02 2.87
N PHE A 269 -21.63 -7.18 3.01
CA PHE A 269 -21.02 -8.45 3.37
C PHE A 269 -20.38 -8.38 4.76
N GLU A 270 -20.29 -9.53 5.42
CA GLU A 270 -19.62 -9.69 6.71
C GLU A 270 -18.35 -10.54 6.54
N VAL A 271 -17.24 -10.06 7.11
CA VAL A 271 -15.98 -10.80 7.15
C VAL A 271 -15.87 -11.53 8.49
N ASP A 272 -15.73 -12.84 8.45
CA ASP A 272 -15.51 -13.70 9.62
C ASP A 272 -14.22 -14.52 9.46
N GLY A 273 -13.88 -15.33 10.47
CA GLY A 273 -12.67 -16.16 10.45
C GLY A 273 -12.71 -17.31 9.43
N GLU A 274 -13.83 -17.55 8.75
CA GLU A 274 -14.02 -18.55 7.71
C GLU A 274 -14.11 -17.94 6.31
N GLY A 275 -14.13 -16.60 6.17
CA GLY A 275 -14.09 -15.88 4.91
C GLY A 275 -15.07 -14.70 4.82
N ILE A 276 -15.53 -14.39 3.61
CA ILE A 276 -16.47 -13.29 3.34
C ILE A 276 -17.86 -13.88 3.10
N SER A 277 -18.83 -13.55 3.95
CA SER A 277 -20.22 -13.99 3.83
C SER A 277 -21.13 -12.86 3.33
N PHE A 278 -22.03 -13.17 2.39
CA PHE A 278 -22.91 -12.19 1.77
C PHE A 278 -24.20 -12.83 1.26
N ALA A 279 -25.18 -12.01 0.95
CA ALA A 279 -26.43 -12.44 0.33
C ALA A 279 -26.63 -11.75 -1.01
N VAL A 280 -27.06 -12.52 -2.01
CA VAL A 280 -27.44 -12.02 -3.33
C VAL A 280 -28.76 -12.69 -3.69
N GLN A 281 -29.78 -11.89 -4.03
CA GLN A 281 -31.09 -12.36 -4.47
C GLN A 281 -31.72 -13.39 -3.50
N GLY A 282 -31.45 -13.24 -2.20
CA GLY A 282 -31.97 -14.12 -1.14
C GLY A 282 -31.21 -15.42 -0.91
N ALA A 283 -30.20 -15.75 -1.73
CA ALA A 283 -29.28 -16.86 -1.47
C ALA A 283 -28.12 -16.40 -0.60
N ARG A 284 -27.69 -17.24 0.34
CA ARG A 284 -26.49 -17.04 1.16
C ARG A 284 -25.27 -17.60 0.47
N LEU A 285 -24.29 -16.75 0.25
CA LEU A 285 -23.02 -17.09 -0.34
C LEU A 285 -21.88 -16.81 0.64
N ARG A 286 -20.80 -17.54 0.46
CA ARG A 286 -19.55 -17.30 1.17
C ARG A 286 -18.36 -17.52 0.25
N LEU A 287 -17.42 -16.59 0.24
CA LEU A 287 -16.08 -16.82 -0.26
C LEU A 287 -15.23 -17.35 0.89
N ARG A 288 -14.84 -18.62 0.82
CA ARG A 288 -13.96 -19.27 1.79
C ARG A 288 -12.55 -19.36 1.21
N ASN A 289 -11.52 -19.21 2.04
CA ASN A 289 -10.15 -19.46 1.60
C ASN A 289 -10.01 -20.91 1.10
N SER A 290 -9.39 -21.07 -0.06
CA SER A 290 -9.01 -22.36 -0.62
C SER A 290 -7.91 -22.97 0.25
N PRO A 291 -7.99 -24.26 0.61
CA PRO A 291 -7.01 -24.93 1.46
C PRO A 291 -5.67 -25.22 0.77
#